data_AF-A0A7X6T2P7-F1
#
_entry.id   AF-A0A7X6T2P7-F1
#
_cell.length_a   1.000
_cell.length_b   1.000
_cell.length_c   1.000
_cell.angle_alpha   90.00
_cell.angle_beta   90.00
_cell.angle_gamma   90.00
#
_symmetry.space_group_name_H-M   'P 1'
#
loop_
_entity.id
_entity.type
_entity.pdbx_description
1 polymer ?
#
loop_
_entity_poly.entity_id
_entity_poly.type
_entity_poly.pdbx_seq_one_letter_code
_entity_poly.pdbx_strand_id
1 'polypeptide(L)'
;MKNDKDAFSKADAVGRLTAREKEVFHMLLKGMKAKEIAAANAISIWGANYFTKQVYRKLKVRSKVELVLRYIEFGQAEKKENKD
;
A
#
# COMPACT_ATOMS: atom_id res chain seq x y z
N MET A 1 -17.63 13.05 -25.60
CA MET A 1 -18.40 12.40 -24.53
C MET A 1 -17.46 12.16 -23.35
N LYS A 2 -17.30 13.17 -22.48
CA LYS A 2 -16.49 13.08 -21.25
C LYS A 2 -17.43 12.52 -20.19
N ASN A 3 -17.13 11.34 -19.63
CA ASN A 3 -17.96 10.72 -18.60
C ASN A 3 -17.24 10.82 -17.26
N ASP A 4 -17.74 11.74 -16.43
CA ASP A 4 -17.39 11.99 -15.04
C ASP A 4 -17.83 10.84 -14.10
N LYS A 5 -17.17 9.67 -14.14
CA LYS A 5 -17.57 8.52 -13.29
C LYS A 5 -16.50 7.81 -12.45
N ASP A 6 -15.29 8.35 -12.33
CA ASP A 6 -14.23 7.75 -11.48
C ASP A 6 -13.49 8.78 -10.63
N ALA A 7 -14.17 9.74 -10.01
CA ALA A 7 -13.58 10.57 -8.96
C ALA A 7 -13.48 9.79 -7.62
N PHE A 8 -12.92 8.58 -7.65
CA PHE A 8 -12.51 7.89 -6.41
C PHE A 8 -11.23 8.55 -5.91
N SER A 9 -11.29 9.19 -4.74
CA SER A 9 -10.09 9.81 -4.17
C SER A 9 -9.08 8.72 -3.81
N LYS A 10 -7.79 9.07 -3.79
CA LYS A 10 -6.73 8.16 -3.33
C LYS A 10 -7.00 7.65 -1.91
N ALA A 11 -7.60 8.50 -1.06
CA ALA A 11 -7.98 8.15 0.30
C ALA A 11 -9.05 7.06 0.34
N ASP A 12 -10.07 7.13 -0.53
CA ASP A 12 -11.10 6.07 -0.64
C ASP A 12 -10.51 4.75 -1.14
N ALA A 13 -9.57 4.82 -2.09
CA ALA A 13 -8.88 3.64 -2.61
C ALA A 13 -8.07 2.94 -1.50
N VAL A 14 -7.34 3.70 -0.69
CA VAL A 14 -6.63 3.19 0.50
C VAL A 14 -7.62 2.71 1.57
N GLY A 15 -8.76 3.39 1.71
CA GLY A 15 -9.83 3.03 2.65
C GLY A 15 -10.38 1.61 2.44
N ARG A 16 -10.42 1.13 1.20
CA ARG A 16 -10.88 -0.22 0.80
C ARG A 16 -9.90 -1.35 1.07
N LEU A 17 -8.67 -1.03 1.44
CA LEU A 17 -7.70 -2.03 1.87
C LEU A 17 -8.10 -2.58 3.24
N THR A 18 -7.94 -3.88 3.44
CA THR A 18 -8.08 -4.49 4.77
C THR A 18 -6.96 -4.02 5.69
N ALA A 19 -7.08 -4.22 7.01
CA ALA A 19 -6.01 -3.87 7.96
C ALA A 19 -4.65 -4.46 7.53
N ARG A 20 -4.64 -5.75 7.17
CA ARG A 20 -3.43 -6.45 6.71
C ARG A 20 -2.88 -5.90 5.39
N GLU A 21 -3.74 -5.55 4.46
CA GLU A 21 -3.32 -4.94 3.19
C GLU A 21 -2.79 -3.51 3.41
N LYS A 22 -3.33 -2.75 4.36
CA LYS A 22 -2.81 -1.44 4.77
C LYS A 22 -1.42 -1.56 5.36
N GLU A 23 -1.17 -2.52 6.24
CA GLU A 23 0.18 -2.78 6.78
C GLU A 23 1.18 -3.01 5.64
N VAL A 24 0.86 -3.93 4.72
CA VAL A 24 1.70 -4.24 3.56
C VAL A 24 1.86 -3.03 2.64
N PHE A 25 0.81 -2.24 2.41
CA PHE A 25 0.86 -0.99 1.66
C PHE A 25 1.89 -0.01 2.24
N HIS A 26 1.86 0.25 3.55
CA HIS A 26 2.82 1.15 4.20
C HIS A 26 4.25 0.58 4.14
N MET A 27 4.43 -0.72 4.30
CA MET A 27 5.74 -1.37 4.14
C MET A 27 6.28 -1.24 2.71
N LEU A 28 5.42 -1.36 1.68
CA LEU A 28 5.80 -1.15 0.28
C LEU A 28 6.20 0.31 0.02
N LEU A 29 5.51 1.28 0.62
CA LEU A 29 5.89 2.71 0.55
C LEU A 29 7.24 2.99 1.20
N LYS A 30 7.59 2.24 2.26
CA LYS A 30 8.93 2.27 2.89
C LYS A 30 10.01 1.56 2.06
N GLY A 31 9.65 0.99 0.91
CA GLY A 31 10.58 0.33 0.00
C GLY A 31 10.84 -1.14 0.31
N MET A 32 10.19 -1.71 1.34
CA MET A 32 10.42 -3.09 1.79
C MET A 32 10.18 -4.12 0.67
N LYS A 33 10.95 -5.21 0.73
CA LYS A 33 10.88 -6.37 -0.16
C LYS A 33 10.01 -7.45 0.47
N ALA A 34 9.53 -8.40 -0.34
CA ALA A 34 8.64 -9.47 0.12
C ALA A 34 9.20 -10.28 1.31
N LYS A 35 10.52 -10.48 1.38
CA LYS A 35 11.17 -11.15 2.52
C LYS A 35 11.07 -10.36 3.82
N GLU A 36 11.25 -9.04 3.74
CA GLU A 36 11.17 -8.14 4.90
C GLU A 36 9.73 -8.00 5.36
N ILE A 37 8.78 -7.92 4.42
CA ILE A 37 7.34 -7.92 4.71
C ILE A 37 6.93 -9.24 5.38
N ALA A 38 7.41 -10.37 4.87
CA ALA A 38 7.14 -11.68 5.45
C ALA A 38 7.62 -11.77 6.90
N ALA A 39 8.87 -11.36 7.16
CA ALA A 39 9.46 -11.33 8.49
C ALA A 39 8.69 -10.38 9.43
N ALA A 40 8.40 -9.16 8.99
CA ALA A 40 7.69 -8.15 9.81
C ALA A 40 6.26 -8.56 10.18
N ASN A 41 5.62 -9.42 9.39
CA ASN A 41 4.24 -9.85 9.61
C ASN A 41 4.12 -11.30 10.12
N ALA A 42 5.24 -11.98 10.37
CA ALA A 42 5.31 -13.40 10.73
C ALA A 42 4.51 -14.31 9.76
N ILE A 43 4.65 -14.07 8.45
CA ILE A 43 4.01 -14.87 7.38
C ILE A 43 5.06 -15.44 6.43
N SER A 44 4.64 -16.33 5.54
CA SER A 44 5.50 -16.82 4.46
C SER A 44 5.76 -15.73 3.41
N ILE A 45 6.86 -15.87 2.66
CA ILE A 45 7.15 -15.03 1.49
C ILE A 45 6.00 -15.12 0.47
N TRP A 46 5.38 -16.30 0.33
CA TRP A 46 4.21 -16.48 -0.52
C TRP A 46 3.03 -15.63 -0.05
N GLY A 47 2.77 -15.60 1.27
CA GLY A 47 1.76 -14.72 1.87
C GLY A 47 2.05 -13.24 1.63
N ALA A 48 3.30 -12.80 1.81
CA ALA A 48 3.70 -11.42 1.52
C ALA A 48 3.46 -11.06 0.04
N ASN A 49 3.79 -11.97 -0.88
CA ASN A 49 3.52 -11.79 -2.31
C ASN A 49 2.01 -11.78 -2.62
N TYR A 50 1.22 -12.61 -1.94
CA TYR A 50 -0.24 -12.61 -2.07
C TYR A 50 -0.83 -11.25 -1.67
N PHE A 51 -0.48 -10.73 -0.49
CA PHE A 51 -0.96 -9.42 -0.05
C PHE A 51 -0.48 -8.28 -0.94
N THR A 52 0.78 -8.32 -1.40
CA THR A 52 1.29 -7.35 -2.39
C THR A 52 0.45 -7.33 -3.66
N LYS A 53 0.09 -8.51 -4.19
CA LYS A 53 -0.80 -8.62 -5.36
C LYS A 53 -2.20 -8.08 -5.08
N GLN A 54 -2.77 -8.34 -3.90
CA GLN A 54 -4.08 -7.80 -3.53
C GLN A 54 -4.07 -6.26 -3.44
N VAL A 55 -3.03 -5.68 -2.82
CA VAL A 55 -2.83 -4.23 -2.77
C VAL A 55 -2.76 -3.65 -4.19
N TYR A 56 -1.94 -4.23 -5.07
CA TYR A 56 -1.82 -3.76 -6.46
C TYR A 56 -3.13 -3.85 -7.23
N ARG A 57 -3.87 -4.95 -7.08
CA ARG A 57 -5.17 -5.15 -7.71
C ARG A 57 -6.20 -4.12 -7.23
N LYS A 58 -6.29 -3.89 -5.92
CA LYS A 58 -7.26 -2.95 -5.33
C LYS A 58 -6.94 -1.50 -5.64
N LEU A 59 -5.66 -1.12 -5.67
CA LEU A 59 -5.21 0.23 -6.00
C LEU A 59 -5.02 0.47 -7.51
N LYS A 60 -5.28 -0.55 -8.34
CA LYS A 60 -5.10 -0.52 -9.81
C LYS A 60 -3.71 -0.01 -10.23
N VAL A 61 -2.67 -0.50 -9.55
CA VAL A 61 -1.26 -0.23 -9.88
C VAL A 61 -0.59 -1.52 -10.36
N ARG A 62 0.44 -1.40 -11.19
CA ARG A 62 1.13 -2.53 -11.83
C ARG A 62 2.53 -2.79 -11.26
N SER A 63 3.09 -1.83 -10.51
CA SER A 63 4.43 -1.94 -9.96
C SER A 63 4.58 -1.23 -8.61
N LYS A 64 5.65 -1.59 -7.87
CA LYS A 64 6.03 -0.90 -6.63
C LYS A 64 6.36 0.56 -6.89
N VAL A 65 7.05 0.86 -7.99
CA VAL A 65 7.42 2.22 -8.38
C VAL A 65 6.17 3.06 -8.63
N GLU A 66 5.20 2.54 -9.38
CA GLU A 66 3.92 3.21 -9.62
C GLU A 66 3.13 3.43 -8.32
N LEU A 67 3.12 2.44 -7.42
CA LEU A 67 2.51 2.56 -6.10
C LEU A 67 3.14 3.70 -5.29
N VAL A 68 4.48 3.73 -5.20
CA VAL A 68 5.21 4.79 -4.49
C VAL A 68 4.92 6.15 -5.11
N LEU A 69 5.06 6.31 -6.43
CA LEU A 69 4.81 7.60 -7.09
C LEU A 69 3.38 8.13 -6.87
N ARG A 70 2.39 7.24 -6.85
CA ARG A 70 0.98 7.64 -6.67
C ARG A 70 0.63 7.94 -5.21
N TYR A 71 1.27 7.29 -4.24
CA TYR A 71 0.84 7.27 -2.84
C TYR A 71 1.93 7.67 -1.83
N ILE A 72 3.06 8.25 -2.26
CA ILE A 72 4.15 8.66 -1.34
C ILE A 72 3.71 9.59 -0.22
N GLU A 73 2.69 10.43 -0.47
CA GLU A 73 2.07 11.32 0.51
C GLU A 73 1.41 10.58 1.68
N PHE A 74 0.92 9.35 1.46
CA PHE A 74 0.33 8.50 2.50
C PHE A 74 1.39 7.84 3.40
N GLY A 75 2.65 7.79 2.96
CA GLY A 75 3.75 7.22 3.75
C GLY A 75 4.31 8.14 4.85
N GLN A 76 3.91 9.42 4.87
CA GLN A 76 4.49 10.45 5.75
C GLN A 76 3.69 10.69 7.05
N ALA A 77 2.54 10.03 7.24
CA ALA A 77 1.65 10.28 8.38
C ALA A 77 2.18 9.76 9.73
N GLU A 78 3.12 8.80 9.72
CA GLU A 78 3.61 8.12 10.92
C GLU A 78 4.78 8.84 11.62
N LYS A 79 5.26 9.99 11.10
CA LYS A 79 6.45 10.70 11.65
C LYS A 79 6.14 11.78 12.70
N LYS A 80 4.89 11.95 13.15
CA LYS A 80 4.54 13.03 14.09
C LYS A 80 4.49 12.66 15.58
N GLU A 81 4.73 11.41 15.96
CA GLU A 81 4.43 10.97 17.34
C GLU A 81 5.59 10.25 18.06
N ASN A 82 6.83 10.66 17.80
CA ASN A 82 7.94 10.25 18.68
C ASN A 82 8.98 11.36 18.76
N LYS A 83 8.62 12.44 19.45
CA LYS A 83 9.55 13.45 19.93
C LYS A 83 8.99 14.08 21.20
N ASP A 84 8.99 13.29 22.27
CA ASP A 84 8.97 13.77 23.66
C ASP A 84 10.21 13.21 24.38
#